data_AF-F8KQQ1-F1
#
_entry.id   AF-F8KQQ1-F1
#
_cell.length_a   1.000
_cell.length_b   1.000
_cell.length_c   1.000
_cell.angle_alpha   90.00
_cell.angle_beta   90.00
_cell.angle_gamma   90.00
#
_symmetry.space_group_name_H-M   'P 1'
#
loop_
_entity.id
_entity.type
_entity.pdbx_description
1 polymer ?
#
loop_
_entity_poly.entity_id
_entity_poly.type
_entity_poly.pdbx_seq_one_letter_code
_entity_poly.pdbx_strand_id
1 'polypeptide(L)'
;MVLEQEISQIKPVEIVKNSSLSAAKKAFDGFDKETQASFKQSARAGALKIFEAEPRIVEETKSLLSLSLQKDSKGENGDVRDLLIVREDILWELGISIKRKSYGT
;
A
#
# COMPACT_ATOMS: atom_id res chain seq x y z
N MET A 1 5.25 5.81 4.63
CA MET A 1 4.36 4.61 4.61
C MET A 1 5.27 3.40 4.46
N VAL A 2 5.10 2.29 5.17
CA VAL A 2 6.12 1.22 5.18
C VAL A 2 6.42 0.68 3.78
N LEU A 3 5.40 0.35 2.99
CA LEU A 3 5.60 -0.18 1.64
C LEU A 3 6.40 0.78 0.74
N GLU A 4 6.14 2.08 0.84
CA GLU A 4 6.91 3.09 0.11
C GLU A 4 8.38 3.15 0.56
N GLN A 5 8.64 3.01 1.87
CA GLN A 5 10.02 2.96 2.40
C GLN A 5 10.78 1.72 1.92
N GLU A 6 10.10 0.58 1.75
CA GLU A 6 10.73 -0.62 1.22
C GLU A 6 11.00 -0.51 -0.29
N ILE A 7 10.07 0.06 -1.07
CA ILE A 7 10.25 0.24 -2.53
C ILE A 7 11.28 1.32 -2.86
N SER A 8 11.34 2.41 -2.08
CA SER A 8 12.25 3.55 -2.34
C SER A 8 13.72 3.19 -2.20
N GLN A 9 14.05 2.08 -1.56
CA GLN A 9 15.40 1.51 -1.52
C GLN A 9 15.84 0.94 -2.87
N ILE A 10 14.89 0.65 -3.78
CA ILE A 10 15.14 -0.07 -5.04
C ILE A 10 14.91 0.85 -6.24
N LYS A 11 13.84 1.66 -6.22
CA LYS A 11 13.46 2.53 -7.34
C LYS A 11 12.70 3.78 -6.88
N PRO A 12 12.56 4.80 -7.74
CA PRO A 12 11.74 5.96 -7.43
C PRO A 12 10.28 5.57 -7.22
N VAL A 13 9.70 6.07 -6.13
CA VAL A 13 8.31 5.84 -5.75
C VAL A 13 7.70 7.14 -5.24
N GLU A 14 6.44 7.36 -5.56
CA GLU A 14 5.65 8.47 -5.03
C GLU A 14 4.38 8.00 -4.34
N ILE A 15 3.94 8.76 -3.35
CA ILE A 15 2.65 8.56 -2.71
C ILE A 15 1.68 9.63 -3.23
N VAL A 16 0.61 9.17 -3.87
CA VAL A 16 -0.49 10.04 -4.29
C VAL A 16 -1.23 10.53 -3.05
N LYS A 17 -1.12 11.83 -2.78
CA LYS A 17 -1.78 12.46 -1.64
C LYS A 17 -3.28 12.57 -1.89
N ASN A 18 -4.08 12.02 -0.99
CA ASN A 18 -5.53 12.13 -1.04
C ASN A 18 -6.14 12.07 0.38
N SER A 19 -7.47 12.23 0.47
CA SER A 19 -8.19 12.19 1.75
C SER A 19 -8.05 10.84 2.47
N SER A 20 -8.02 9.73 1.73
CA SER A 20 -7.85 8.39 2.31
C SER A 20 -6.50 8.24 3.01
N LEU A 21 -5.43 8.73 2.37
CA LEU A 21 -4.09 8.77 2.96
C LEU A 21 -4.07 9.61 4.25
N SER A 22 -4.68 10.79 4.22
CA SER A 22 -4.76 11.67 5.39
C SER A 22 -5.54 11.02 6.54
N ALA A 23 -6.67 10.36 6.25
CA ALA A 23 -7.49 9.67 7.23
C ALA A 23 -6.75 8.46 7.82
N ALA A 24 -6.14 7.62 6.99
CA ALA A 24 -5.36 6.46 7.42
C ALA A 24 -4.16 6.88 8.28
N LYS A 25 -3.45 7.95 7.89
CA LYS A 25 -2.35 8.49 8.69
C LYS A 25 -2.84 8.98 10.05
N LYS A 26 -3.94 9.75 10.10
CA LYS A 26 -4.52 10.24 11.36
C LYS A 26 -4.93 9.09 12.28
N ALA A 27 -5.53 8.04 11.73
CA ALA A 27 -5.88 6.84 12.49
C ALA A 27 -4.63 6.12 13.03
N PHE A 28 -3.61 5.95 12.19
CA PHE A 28 -2.34 5.33 12.58
C PHE A 28 -1.62 6.13 13.69
N ASP A 29 -1.56 7.45 13.55
CA ASP A 29 -0.93 8.34 14.53
C ASP A 29 -1.67 8.36 15.88
N GLY A 30 -2.93 7.93 15.91
CA GLY A 30 -3.72 7.81 17.14
C GLY A 30 -3.39 6.61 18.01
N PHE A 31 -2.64 5.62 17.50
CA PHE A 31 -2.16 4.48 18.29
C PHE A 31 -0.89 4.84 19.08
N ASP A 32 -0.62 4.11 20.17
CA ASP A 32 0.63 4.24 20.92
C ASP A 32 1.85 3.76 20.10
N LYS A 33 3.05 4.10 20.56
CA LYS A 33 4.30 3.80 19.83
C LYS A 33 4.57 2.29 19.69
N GLU A 34 4.16 1.48 20.66
CA GLU A 34 4.38 0.03 20.64
C GLU A 34 3.46 -0.61 19.59
N THR A 35 2.18 -0.25 19.59
CA THR A 35 1.20 -0.68 18.59
C THR A 35 1.62 -0.23 17.19
N GLN A 36 2.05 1.03 17.03
CA GLN A 36 2.59 1.53 15.76
C GLN A 36 3.83 0.74 15.30
N ALA A 37 4.72 0.35 16.21
CA ALA A 37 5.90 -0.44 15.90
C ALA A 37 5.51 -1.86 15.44
N SER A 38 4.57 -2.50 16.13
CA SER A 38 4.01 -3.81 15.77
C SER A 38 3.40 -3.79 14.37
N PHE A 39 2.55 -2.80 14.07
CA PHE A 39 1.98 -2.63 12.73
C PHE A 39 3.04 -2.42 11.66
N LYS A 40 4.09 -1.62 11.94
CA LYS A 40 5.20 -1.44 10.99
C LYS A 40 5.95 -2.75 10.76
N GLN A 41 6.17 -3.56 11.78
CA GLN A 41 6.83 -4.86 11.65
C GLN A 41 6.00 -5.82 10.78
N SER A 42 4.69 -5.94 11.03
CA SER A 42 3.79 -6.73 10.19
C SER A 42 3.72 -6.21 8.76
N ALA A 43 3.68 -4.89 8.57
CA ALA A 43 3.66 -4.28 7.24
C ALA A 43 4.93 -4.57 6.44
N ARG A 44 6.11 -4.61 7.09
CA ARG A 44 7.36 -5.01 6.42
C ARG A 44 7.33 -6.45 5.94
N ALA A 45 6.88 -7.37 6.79
CA ALA A 45 6.72 -8.77 6.39
C ALA A 45 5.73 -8.92 5.23
N GLY A 46 4.62 -8.16 5.25
CA GLY A 46 3.66 -8.11 4.15
C GLY A 46 4.26 -7.55 2.85
N ALA A 47 5.05 -6.47 2.93
CA ALA A 47 5.72 -5.88 1.77
C ALA A 47 6.65 -6.89 1.08
N LEU A 48 7.45 -7.63 1.86
CA LEU A 48 8.32 -8.67 1.31
C LEU A 48 7.52 -9.76 0.60
N LYS A 49 6.38 -10.19 1.15
CA LYS A 49 5.50 -11.16 0.47
C LYS A 49 4.88 -10.63 -0.81
N ILE A 50 4.54 -9.34 -0.86
CA ILE A 50 4.08 -8.70 -2.09
C ILE A 50 5.20 -8.70 -3.14
N PHE A 51 6.45 -8.42 -2.76
CA PHE A 51 7.58 -8.43 -3.69
C PHE A 51 7.91 -9.83 -4.22
N GLU A 52 7.81 -10.86 -3.36
CA GLU A 52 7.94 -12.26 -3.77
C GLU A 52 6.87 -12.66 -4.78
N ALA A 53 5.63 -12.21 -4.58
CA ALA A 53 4.50 -12.54 -5.45
C ALA A 53 4.51 -11.75 -6.76
N GLU A 54 4.94 -10.48 -6.73
CA GLU A 54 4.89 -9.57 -7.88
C GLU A 54 6.25 -8.89 -8.14
N PRO A 55 7.18 -9.58 -8.83
CA PRO A 55 8.53 -9.09 -9.10
C PRO A 55 8.57 -7.75 -9.86
N ARG A 56 7.52 -7.40 -10.61
CA ARG A 56 7.41 -6.13 -11.36
C ARG A 56 7.47 -4.89 -10.46
N ILE A 57 7.14 -5.04 -9.18
CA ILE A 57 7.26 -3.97 -8.17
C ILE A 57 8.72 -3.65 -7.90
N VAL A 58 9.59 -4.65 -7.87
CA VAL A 58 11.02 -4.52 -7.50
C VAL A 58 11.97 -4.62 -8.69
N GLU A 59 11.46 -4.89 -9.88
CA GLU A 59 12.24 -4.92 -11.12
C GLU A 59 13.08 -3.64 -11.28
N GLU A 60 14.40 -3.78 -11.46
CA GLU A 60 15.34 -2.66 -11.54
C GLU A 60 15.07 -1.81 -12.79
N THR A 61 14.35 -0.72 -12.57
CA THR A 61 13.89 0.21 -13.60
C THR A 61 13.96 1.62 -13.04
N LYS A 62 14.20 2.61 -13.90
CA LYS A 62 14.15 4.03 -13.52
C LYS A 62 12.72 4.60 -13.55
N SER A 63 11.72 3.78 -13.85
CA SER A 63 10.33 4.19 -13.91
C SER A 63 9.81 4.53 -12.52
N LEU A 64 9.03 5.62 -12.44
CA LEU A 64 8.33 5.99 -11.23
C LEU A 64 7.18 5.02 -10.97
N LEU A 65 7.05 4.61 -9.71
CA LEU A 65 5.94 3.80 -9.23
C LEU A 65 5.05 4.65 -8.32
N SER A 66 3.76 4.71 -8.62
CA SER A 66 2.81 5.54 -7.87
C SER A 66 1.97 4.68 -6.94
N LEU A 67 1.90 5.05 -5.66
CA LEU A 67 1.13 4.37 -4.63
C LEU A 67 -0.04 5.25 -4.20
N SER A 68 -1.26 4.72 -4.21
CA SER A 68 -2.45 5.45 -3.78
C SER A 68 -3.40 4.60 -2.96
N LEU A 69 -3.84 5.12 -1.81
CA LEU A 69 -4.96 4.53 -1.09
C LEU A 69 -6.25 4.92 -1.78
N GLN A 70 -7.11 3.94 -2.10
CA GLN A 70 -8.38 4.25 -2.74
C GLN A 70 -9.38 4.83 -1.73
N LYS A 71 -10.39 5.53 -2.25
CA LYS A 71 -11.50 6.05 -1.45
C LYS A 71 -12.59 4.99 -1.36
N ASP A 72 -13.26 4.90 -0.23
CA ASP A 72 -14.42 4.03 -0.03
C ASP A 72 -15.51 4.26 -1.09
N SER A 73 -15.65 5.49 -1.58
CA SER A 73 -16.59 5.85 -2.65
C SER A 73 -16.34 5.12 -3.98
N LYS A 74 -15.14 4.57 -4.21
CA LYS A 74 -14.88 3.69 -5.36
C LYS A 74 -15.29 2.24 -5.09
N GLY A 75 -15.24 1.80 -3.83
CA GLY A 75 -15.80 0.53 -3.38
C GLY A 75 -17.30 0.43 -3.60
N GLU A 76 -18.03 1.54 -3.47
CA GLU A 76 -19.47 1.62 -3.79
C GLU A 76 -19.76 1.34 -5.28
N ASN A 77 -18.79 1.60 -6.16
CA ASN A 77 -18.87 1.30 -7.60
C ASN A 77 -18.24 -0.06 -7.96
N GLY A 78 -17.92 -0.90 -6.98
CA GLY A 78 -17.38 -2.25 -7.18
C GLY A 78 -15.85 -2.35 -7.18
N ASP A 79 -15.12 -1.25 -6.99
CA ASP A 79 -13.66 -1.26 -6.83
C ASP A 79 -13.28 -1.55 -5.36
N VAL A 80 -13.14 -2.82 -5.02
CA VAL A 80 -12.86 -3.31 -3.66
C VAL A 80 -11.39 -3.16 -3.22
N ARG A 81 -10.56 -2.44 -3.97
CA ARG A 81 -9.13 -2.32 -3.70
C ARG A 81 -8.89 -1.23 -2.66
N ASP A 82 -8.07 -1.52 -1.65
CA ASP A 82 -7.67 -0.56 -0.62
C ASP A 82 -6.42 0.23 -1.02
N LEU A 83 -5.49 -0.42 -1.71
CA LEU A 83 -4.24 0.14 -2.20
C LEU A 83 -4.07 -0.14 -3.68
N LEU A 84 -3.63 0.88 -4.43
CA LEU A 84 -3.30 0.78 -5.83
C LEU A 84 -1.85 1.14 -6.08
N ILE A 85 -1.19 0.29 -6.87
CA ILE A 85 0.19 0.44 -7.31
C ILE A 85 0.17 0.56 -8.83
N VAL A 86 0.73 1.63 -9.38
CA VAL A 86 0.70 1.90 -10.82
C VAL A 86 2.12 2.13 -11.35
N ARG A 87 2.38 1.57 -12.52
CA ARG A 87 3.55 1.81 -13.37
C ARG A 87 3.06 2.33 -14.72
N GLU A 88 3.22 3.63 -14.94
CA GLU A 88 2.73 4.28 -16.16
C GLU A 88 3.56 3.91 -17.40
N ASP A 89 4.85 3.61 -17.22
CA ASP A 89 5.79 3.27 -18.29
C ASP A 89 5.39 2.00 -19.06
N ILE A 90 4.71 1.07 -18.40
CA ILE A 90 4.30 -0.22 -18.96
C ILE A 90 2.78 -0.46 -18.88
N LEU A 91 1.99 0.57 -18.57
CA LEU A 91 0.53 0.48 -18.40
C LEU A 91 0.13 -0.67 -17.46
N TRP A 92 0.84 -0.79 -16.35
CA TRP A 92 0.64 -1.87 -15.39
C TRP A 92 0.08 -1.33 -14.08
N GLU A 93 -0.84 -2.10 -13.50
CA GLU A 93 -1.54 -1.76 -12.28
C GLU A 93 -1.70 -3.01 -11.42
N LEU A 94 -1.45 -2.86 -10.11
CA LEU A 94 -1.75 -3.88 -9.11
C LEU A 94 -2.67 -3.29 -8.04
N GLY A 95 -3.81 -3.96 -7.87
CA GLY A 95 -4.77 -3.70 -6.83
C GLY A 95 -4.59 -4.63 -5.65
N ILE A 96 -4.48 -4.08 -4.45
CA ILE A 96 -4.44 -4.84 -3.20
C ILE A 96 -5.72 -4.55 -2.41
N SER A 97 -6.46 -5.61 -2.11
CA SER A 97 -7.61 -5.58 -1.21
C SER A 97 -7.25 -6.27 0.09
N ILE A 98 -7.40 -5.57 1.21
CA ILE A 98 -7.10 -6.00 2.56
C ILE A 98 -8.41 -6.51 3.18
N LYS A 99 -8.61 -7.83 3.13
CA LYS A 99 -9.78 -8.43 3.77
C LYS A 99 -9.51 -8.67 5.25
N ARG A 100 -10.27 -7.99 6.12
CA ARG A 100 -10.38 -8.39 7.52
C ARG A 100 -11.19 -9.69 7.60
N LYS A 101 -10.60 -10.78 8.09
CA LYS A 101 -11.40 -11.92 8.54
C LYS A 101 -12.04 -11.54 9.88
N SER A 102 -13.34 -11.29 9.90
CA SER A 102 -14.11 -11.43 11.15
C SER A 102 -14.19 -12.93 11.43
N TYR A 103 -13.54 -13.39 12.50
CA TYR A 103 -13.96 -14.64 13.10
C TYR A 103 -15.34 -14.37 13.71
N GLY A 104 -16.38 -14.92 13.08
CA GLY A 104 -17.69 -15.02 13.69
C GLY A 104 -17.63 -16.08 14.80
N THR A 105 -18.35 -15.77 15.88
CA THR A 105 -18.57 -16.50 17.15
C THR A 105 -17.40 -16.57 18.12
#